data_AF-A0A0F9FEN0-F1
#
_entry.id   AF-A0A0F9FEN0-F1
#
_cell.length_a   1.000
_cell.length_b   1.000
_cell.length_c   1.000
_cell.angle_alpha   90.00
_cell.angle_beta   90.00
_cell.angle_gamma   90.00
#
_symmetry.space_group_name_H-M   'P 1'
#
loop_
_entity.id
_entity.type
_entity.pdbx_description
1 polymer ?
#
loop_
_entity_poly.entity_id
_entity_poly.type
_entity_poly.pdbx_seq_one_letter_code
_entity_poly.pdbx_strand_id
1 'polypeptide(L)'
;MQEQDPQVRATNFAEVACGYTLEEAMREAERCLLCPDEPCIPGCPVEIDIPEFIEKITEKSLHGAYETITDTNLLPAICGRVCPQESQCEAVCVVGDTLEPVAIGRLERFIGDMAIAEGWESVPYIEPSGFRVAVVGSGPAGMACAAEMAKGGCDVTIYEAFQEPGGVLKYGIPDFRLPNEVIDAEIEKLRRLGVTFEVNTLVGRLFTVEELLTEMGYHAVFIGTGAGVGGRMRIPGEELGEVYQATEFLVRGNLQPHQLPQEMREPLPIGKHVLVVGGGDTSMDCVRTAVRLGAESVTCMYRRTEHEQKGREEERRHAREEGVQFQYLTVPTRFLGDNGRVTAAECVRMRLGEPDESGRRRPEPVPGSEFAVPA
;
A
#
# COMPACT_ATOMS: atom_id res chain seq x y z
N MET A 1 -17.16 2.68 10.98
CA MET A 1 -16.00 3.51 11.37
C MET A 1 -16.24 4.93 10.92
N GLN A 2 -15.83 5.91 11.71
CA GLN A 2 -15.90 7.32 11.32
C GLN A 2 -14.91 7.61 10.19
N GLU A 3 -15.36 8.42 9.22
CA GLU A 3 -14.53 8.93 8.14
C GLU A 3 -14.59 10.46 8.11
N GLN A 4 -13.54 11.10 7.58
CA GLN A 4 -13.61 12.51 7.26
C GLN A 4 -14.70 12.78 6.20
N ASP A 5 -15.32 13.97 6.27
CA ASP A 5 -16.27 14.42 5.27
C ASP A 5 -15.62 14.47 3.87
N PRO A 6 -16.29 13.98 2.80
CA PRO A 6 -15.72 13.94 1.46
C PRO A 6 -15.22 15.29 0.92
N GLN A 7 -15.93 16.40 1.20
CA GLN A 7 -15.52 17.72 0.72
C GLN A 7 -14.30 18.25 1.47
N VAL A 8 -14.17 17.89 2.75
CA VAL A 8 -13.01 18.28 3.58
C VAL A 8 -11.79 17.43 3.24
N ARG A 9 -11.95 16.10 3.15
CA ARG A 9 -10.83 15.18 2.92
C ARG A 9 -10.24 15.27 1.52
N ALA A 10 -11.00 15.76 0.55
CA ALA A 10 -10.52 16.04 -0.80
C ALA A 10 -9.47 17.17 -0.85
N THR A 11 -9.35 17.99 0.20
CA THR A 11 -8.43 19.15 0.23
C THR A 11 -7.24 18.96 1.16
N ASN A 12 -7.03 17.75 1.71
CA ASN A 12 -5.95 17.49 2.65
C ASN A 12 -5.43 16.05 2.55
N PHE A 13 -4.24 15.80 3.07
CA PHE A 13 -3.59 14.49 3.07
C PHE A 13 -3.70 13.74 4.42
N ALA A 14 -4.52 14.22 5.36
CA ALA A 14 -4.77 13.51 6.60
C ALA A 14 -5.58 12.23 6.34
N GLU A 15 -5.41 11.24 7.22
CA GLU A 15 -6.02 9.92 7.10
C GLU A 15 -7.55 9.98 6.98
N VAL A 16 -8.11 9.35 5.94
CA VAL A 16 -9.56 9.41 5.69
C VAL A 16 -10.36 8.58 6.69
N ALA A 17 -9.91 7.36 6.97
CA ALA A 17 -10.52 6.48 7.96
C ALA A 17 -9.98 6.83 9.35
N CYS A 18 -10.84 7.28 10.26
CA CYS A 18 -10.42 7.83 11.56
C CYS A 18 -10.13 6.76 12.64
N GLY A 19 -10.21 5.47 12.31
CA GLY A 19 -10.04 4.38 13.27
C GLY A 19 -11.26 4.18 14.17
N TYR A 20 -11.19 3.18 15.04
CA TYR A 20 -12.20 2.93 16.07
C TYR A 20 -11.83 3.59 17.39
N THR A 21 -12.84 4.08 18.11
CA THR A 21 -12.75 4.24 19.56
C THR A 21 -12.76 2.87 20.25
N LEU A 22 -12.32 2.80 21.51
CA LEU A 22 -12.40 1.54 22.28
C LEU A 22 -13.82 0.98 22.33
N GLU A 23 -14.83 1.84 22.49
CA GLU A 23 -16.23 1.40 22.54
C GLU A 23 -16.69 0.81 21.20
N GLU A 24 -16.31 1.43 20.08
CA GLU A 24 -16.63 0.89 18.75
C GLU A 24 -15.88 -0.42 18.47
N ALA A 25 -14.59 -0.50 18.83
CA ALA A 25 -13.80 -1.71 18.67
C ALA A 25 -14.38 -2.87 19.48
N MET A 26 -14.80 -2.63 20.72
CA MET A 26 -15.46 -3.64 21.55
C MET A 26 -16.78 -4.11 20.93
N ARG A 27 -17.65 -3.18 20.48
CA ARG A 27 -18.93 -3.53 19.83
C ARG A 27 -18.72 -4.32 18.53
N GLU A 28 -17.68 -3.98 17.76
CA GLU A 28 -17.35 -4.72 16.55
C GLU A 28 -16.78 -6.11 16.87
N ALA A 29 -15.95 -6.23 17.90
CA ALA A 29 -15.40 -7.51 18.38
C ALA A 29 -16.51 -8.48 18.84
N GLU A 30 -17.57 -7.98 19.47
CA GLU A 30 -18.75 -8.77 19.90
C GLU A 30 -19.51 -9.42 18.73
N ARG A 31 -19.29 -8.99 17.48
CA ARG A 31 -19.89 -9.61 16.29
C ARG A 31 -19.21 -10.93 15.90
N CYS A 32 -17.99 -11.17 16.37
CA CYS A 32 -17.27 -12.41 16.10
C CYS A 32 -17.97 -13.59 16.78
N LEU A 33 -18.20 -14.65 16.00
CA LEU A 33 -18.88 -15.86 16.48
C LEU A 33 -17.94 -16.86 17.17
N LEU A 34 -16.62 -16.56 17.22
CA LEU A 34 -15.57 -17.49 17.67
C LEU A 34 -15.76 -18.87 17.02
N CYS A 35 -15.79 -18.87 15.68
CA CYS A 35 -16.13 -20.04 14.87
C CYS A 35 -15.14 -21.18 15.17
N PRO A 36 -15.59 -22.41 15.50
CA PRO A 36 -14.68 -23.52 15.80
C PRO A 36 -13.71 -23.91 14.67
N ASP A 37 -14.12 -23.69 13.41
CA ASP A 37 -13.30 -24.00 12.22
C ASP A 37 -12.41 -22.82 11.80
N GLU A 38 -12.55 -21.66 12.47
CA GLU A 38 -11.68 -20.47 12.34
C GLU A 38 -11.28 -20.10 10.90
N PRO A 39 -12.21 -20.03 9.93
CA PRO A 39 -11.86 -19.89 8.50
C PRO A 39 -11.09 -18.61 8.17
N CYS A 40 -11.20 -17.59 9.03
CA CYS A 40 -10.48 -16.34 8.91
C CYS A 40 -8.95 -16.50 9.04
N ILE A 41 -8.46 -17.47 9.81
CA ILE A 41 -7.02 -17.74 10.00
C ILE A 41 -6.36 -18.15 8.67
N PRO A 42 -6.77 -19.23 7.97
CA PRO A 42 -6.21 -19.57 6.66
C PRO A 42 -6.55 -18.53 5.57
N GLY A 43 -7.56 -17.68 5.79
CA GLY A 43 -7.83 -16.53 4.94
C GLY A 43 -6.81 -15.38 5.08
N CYS A 44 -6.08 -15.35 6.20
CA CYS A 44 -4.98 -14.41 6.43
C CYS A 44 -3.66 -14.99 5.88
N PRO A 45 -2.92 -14.29 5.00
CA PRO A 45 -1.69 -14.83 4.42
C PRO A 45 -0.57 -15.17 5.42
N VAL A 46 -0.62 -14.59 6.63
CA VAL A 46 0.33 -14.87 7.71
C VAL A 46 -0.32 -15.60 8.89
N GLU A 47 -1.56 -16.09 8.72
CA GLU A 47 -2.25 -16.94 9.68
C GLU A 47 -2.33 -16.33 11.10
N ILE A 48 -2.69 -15.04 11.19
CA ILE A 48 -2.99 -14.39 12.47
C ILE A 48 -4.09 -15.18 13.19
N ASP A 49 -3.91 -15.42 14.49
CA ASP A 49 -4.94 -15.97 15.36
C ASP A 49 -6.03 -14.92 15.65
N ILE A 50 -6.91 -14.78 14.65
CA ILE A 50 -7.96 -13.76 14.61
C ILE A 50 -8.98 -13.94 15.75
N PRO A 51 -9.52 -15.14 16.00
CA PRO A 51 -10.44 -15.35 17.12
C PRO A 51 -9.82 -14.96 18.46
N GLU A 52 -8.58 -15.38 18.75
CA GLU A 52 -7.92 -15.11 20.02
C GLU A 52 -7.71 -13.61 20.24
N PHE A 53 -7.17 -12.86 19.28
CA PHE A 53 -6.94 -11.42 19.51
C PHE A 53 -8.27 -10.67 19.66
N ILE A 54 -9.33 -11.10 18.96
CA ILE A 54 -10.67 -10.50 19.08
C ILE A 54 -11.26 -10.82 20.45
N GLU A 55 -11.13 -12.05 20.94
CA GLU A 55 -11.57 -12.43 22.29
C GLU A 55 -10.86 -11.56 23.33
N LYS A 56 -9.54 -11.38 23.22
CA LYS A 56 -8.78 -10.48 24.10
C LYS A 56 -9.25 -9.01 24.05
N ILE A 57 -9.75 -8.52 22.91
CA ILE A 57 -10.40 -7.19 22.84
C ILE A 57 -11.66 -7.16 23.71
N THR A 58 -12.51 -8.19 23.63
CA THR A 58 -13.75 -8.27 24.44
C THR A 58 -13.44 -8.37 25.94
N GLU A 59 -12.33 -9.02 26.31
CA GLU A 59 -11.82 -9.10 27.68
C GLU A 59 -11.11 -7.83 28.16
N LYS A 60 -10.94 -6.82 27.28
CA LYS A 60 -10.14 -5.61 27.49
C LYS A 60 -8.65 -5.86 27.73
N SER A 61 -8.16 -7.02 27.33
CA SER A 61 -6.74 -7.37 27.32
C SER A 61 -6.07 -6.86 26.04
N LEU A 62 -6.02 -5.54 25.86
CA LEU A 62 -5.57 -4.92 24.59
C LEU A 62 -4.09 -5.19 24.28
N HIS A 63 -3.23 -5.18 25.31
CA HIS A 63 -1.83 -5.56 25.15
C HIS A 63 -1.69 -7.04 24.78
N GLY A 64 -2.50 -7.91 25.39
CA GLY A 64 -2.53 -9.32 25.01
C GLY A 64 -3.00 -9.53 23.57
N ALA A 65 -3.98 -8.74 23.10
CA ALA A 65 -4.41 -8.78 21.70
C ALA A 65 -3.27 -8.37 20.76
N TYR A 66 -2.48 -7.36 21.15
CA TYR A 66 -1.29 -6.98 20.41
C TYR A 66 -0.25 -8.10 20.36
N GLU A 67 0.04 -8.75 21.50
CA GLU A 67 0.96 -9.89 21.58
C GLU A 67 0.53 -10.99 20.61
N THR A 68 -0.75 -11.41 20.65
CA THR A 68 -1.32 -12.42 19.74
C THR A 68 -1.16 -12.06 18.27
N ILE A 69 -1.38 -10.79 17.88
CA ILE A 69 -1.17 -10.38 16.49
C ILE A 69 0.32 -10.44 16.13
N THR A 70 1.20 -9.97 17.02
CA THR A 70 2.65 -9.89 16.77
C THR A 70 3.39 -11.21 16.77
N ASP A 71 2.74 -12.30 17.18
CA ASP A 71 3.27 -13.66 17.05
C ASP A 71 3.48 -14.04 15.57
N THR A 72 2.68 -13.50 14.65
CA THR A 72 2.77 -13.77 13.20
C THR A 72 2.87 -12.52 12.33
N ASN A 73 2.32 -11.38 12.76
CA ASN A 73 2.37 -10.13 12.02
C ASN A 73 3.07 -9.00 12.79
N LEU A 74 4.23 -8.58 12.28
CA LEU A 74 5.03 -7.50 12.84
C LEU A 74 4.48 -6.10 12.58
N LEU A 75 3.55 -5.93 11.63
CA LEU A 75 3.12 -4.62 11.15
C LEU A 75 1.59 -4.44 11.27
N PRO A 76 0.97 -4.66 12.44
CA PRO A 76 -0.49 -4.65 12.58
C PRO A 76 -1.12 -3.29 12.21
N ALA A 77 -0.48 -2.19 12.60
CA ALA A 77 -0.94 -0.84 12.27
C ALA A 77 -0.92 -0.57 10.75
N ILE A 78 -0.08 -1.28 9.99
CA ILE A 78 0.02 -1.14 8.54
C ILE A 78 -0.95 -2.10 7.86
N CYS A 79 -0.89 -3.39 8.18
CA CYS A 79 -1.72 -4.45 7.59
C CYS A 79 -3.21 -4.16 7.77
N GLY A 80 -3.63 -3.73 8.96
CA GLY A 80 -5.03 -3.36 9.23
C GLY A 80 -5.54 -2.22 8.35
N ARG A 81 -4.66 -1.35 7.83
CA ARG A 81 -5.01 -0.25 6.90
C ARG A 81 -5.04 -0.67 5.44
N VAL A 82 -4.08 -1.49 5.00
CA VAL A 82 -3.79 -1.67 3.56
C VAL A 82 -4.11 -3.06 3.02
N CYS A 83 -4.31 -4.07 3.87
CA CYS A 83 -4.68 -5.40 3.40
C CYS A 83 -6.03 -5.36 2.68
N PRO A 84 -6.20 -6.02 1.51
CA PRO A 84 -7.50 -6.13 0.85
C PRO A 84 -8.34 -7.23 1.53
N GLN A 85 -8.88 -6.97 2.72
CA GLN A 85 -9.57 -7.99 3.52
C GLN A 85 -10.78 -8.58 2.81
N GLU A 86 -11.41 -7.84 1.88
CA GLU A 86 -12.49 -8.31 1.00
C GLU A 86 -12.08 -9.48 0.09
N SER A 87 -10.78 -9.79 0.03
CA SER A 87 -10.22 -10.94 -0.70
C SER A 87 -9.35 -11.85 0.19
N GLN A 88 -9.36 -11.62 1.51
CA GLN A 88 -8.55 -12.32 2.50
C GLN A 88 -9.41 -12.76 3.70
N CYS A 89 -9.02 -12.40 4.93
CA CYS A 89 -9.65 -12.87 6.17
C CYS A 89 -11.14 -12.51 6.28
N GLU A 90 -11.57 -11.35 5.80
CA GLU A 90 -12.98 -10.93 5.86
C GLU A 90 -13.83 -11.60 4.77
N ALA A 91 -13.23 -11.98 3.64
CA ALA A 91 -13.90 -12.66 2.54
C ALA A 91 -14.43 -14.05 2.92
N VAL A 92 -13.85 -14.67 3.95
CA VAL A 92 -14.17 -16.02 4.43
C VAL A 92 -14.85 -16.00 5.81
N CYS A 93 -15.19 -14.82 6.32
CA CYS A 93 -15.87 -14.68 7.60
C CYS A 93 -17.31 -15.18 7.51
N VAL A 94 -17.69 -16.12 8.39
CA VAL A 94 -19.05 -16.73 8.42
C VAL A 94 -20.16 -15.70 8.64
N VAL A 95 -19.89 -14.62 9.36
CA VAL A 95 -20.86 -13.51 9.53
C VAL A 95 -21.21 -12.89 8.17
N GLY A 96 -20.22 -12.85 7.26
CA GLY A 96 -20.32 -12.38 5.87
C GLY A 96 -21.33 -13.14 5.00
N ASP A 97 -21.76 -14.34 5.41
CA ASP A 97 -22.77 -15.11 4.66
C ASP A 97 -24.17 -14.47 4.73
N THR A 98 -24.43 -13.65 5.76
CA THR A 98 -25.76 -13.05 6.01
C THR A 98 -25.73 -11.55 6.27
N LEU A 99 -24.63 -11.03 6.82
CA LEU A 99 -24.42 -9.63 7.16
C LEU A 99 -23.08 -9.16 6.57
N GLU A 100 -22.67 -7.92 6.84
CA GLU A 100 -21.27 -7.52 6.60
C GLU A 100 -20.33 -8.42 7.45
N PRO A 101 -19.14 -8.81 6.96
CA PRO A 101 -18.20 -9.58 7.77
C PRO A 101 -17.76 -8.79 9.02
N VAL A 102 -17.15 -9.50 9.98
CA VAL A 102 -16.44 -8.85 11.09
C VAL A 102 -15.31 -8.02 10.50
N ALA A 103 -15.19 -6.75 10.89
CA ALA A 103 -14.17 -5.85 10.37
C ALA A 103 -12.79 -6.11 11.01
N ILE A 104 -12.22 -7.28 10.73
CA ILE A 104 -10.96 -7.80 11.27
C ILE A 104 -9.83 -6.79 11.06
N GLY A 105 -9.70 -6.23 9.85
CA GLY A 105 -8.66 -5.26 9.55
C GLY A 105 -8.74 -3.99 10.39
N ARG A 106 -9.96 -3.55 10.71
CA ARG A 106 -10.19 -2.36 11.55
C ARG A 106 -9.88 -2.63 13.02
N LEU A 107 -10.14 -3.85 13.50
CA LEU A 107 -9.76 -4.29 14.85
C LEU A 107 -8.24 -4.44 14.98
N GLU A 108 -7.59 -5.05 13.99
CA GLU A 108 -6.13 -5.15 13.90
C GLU A 108 -5.48 -3.76 13.90
N ARG A 109 -5.99 -2.85 13.07
CA ARG A 109 -5.57 -1.44 13.04
C ARG A 109 -5.73 -0.79 14.40
N PHE A 110 -6.89 -0.94 15.05
CA PHE A 110 -7.16 -0.35 16.36
C PHE A 110 -6.12 -0.79 17.40
N ILE A 111 -5.79 -2.08 17.44
CA ILE A 111 -4.74 -2.60 18.33
C ILE A 111 -3.35 -2.06 17.96
N GLY A 112 -3.02 -2.00 16.66
CA GLY A 112 -1.77 -1.41 16.20
C GLY A 112 -1.61 0.06 16.56
N ASP A 113 -2.68 0.85 16.43
CA ASP A 113 -2.72 2.27 16.79
C ASP A 113 -2.53 2.47 18.30
N MET A 114 -3.20 1.64 19.12
CA MET A 114 -3.01 1.63 20.58
C MET A 114 -1.58 1.26 20.97
N ALA A 115 -0.98 0.26 20.30
CA ALA A 115 0.39 -0.15 20.55
C ALA A 115 1.40 0.97 20.27
N ILE A 116 1.20 1.75 19.20
CA ILE A 116 2.03 2.91 18.90
C ILE A 116 1.86 3.99 19.97
N ALA A 117 0.61 4.31 20.34
CA ALA A 117 0.32 5.37 21.31
C ALA A 117 0.86 5.08 22.71
N GLU A 118 0.77 3.82 23.15
CA GLU A 118 1.21 3.37 24.48
C GLU A 118 2.67 2.88 24.50
N GLY A 119 3.34 2.81 23.34
CA GLY A 119 4.71 2.31 23.21
C GLY A 119 4.86 0.83 23.52
N TRP A 120 3.87 0.01 23.15
CA TRP A 120 3.91 -1.44 23.37
C TRP A 120 4.93 -2.12 22.46
N GLU A 121 5.69 -3.04 23.06
CA GLU A 121 6.72 -3.80 22.38
C GLU A 121 6.71 -5.25 22.86
N SER A 122 6.78 -6.18 21.91
CA SER A 122 7.01 -7.59 22.18
C SER A 122 8.42 -7.94 21.70
N VAL A 123 9.42 -7.63 22.54
CA VAL A 123 10.83 -7.96 22.28
C VAL A 123 11.23 -9.10 23.21
N PRO A 124 11.52 -10.30 22.68
CA PRO A 124 11.98 -11.40 23.51
C PRO A 124 13.39 -11.12 24.04
N TYR A 125 13.85 -11.94 24.99
CA TYR A 125 15.28 -12.01 25.28
C TYR A 125 16.03 -12.56 24.06
N ILE A 126 17.07 -11.86 23.60
CA ILE A 126 17.82 -12.19 22.38
C ILE A 126 19.24 -12.61 22.75
N GLU A 127 19.60 -13.86 22.44
CA GLU A 127 20.97 -14.35 22.54
C GLU A 127 21.72 -14.06 21.22
N PRO A 128 22.88 -13.38 21.24
CA PRO A 128 23.65 -13.15 20.03
C PRO A 128 24.07 -14.45 19.33
N SER A 129 23.70 -14.60 18.06
CA SER A 129 24.01 -15.79 17.27
C SER A 129 25.43 -15.78 16.69
N GLY A 130 26.04 -14.60 16.60
CA GLY A 130 27.33 -14.37 15.95
C GLY A 130 27.26 -14.28 14.42
N PHE A 131 26.08 -14.48 13.83
CA PHE A 131 25.86 -14.32 12.39
C PHE A 131 25.54 -12.86 12.04
N ARG A 132 25.94 -12.47 10.83
CA ARG A 132 25.71 -11.14 10.25
C ARG A 132 24.88 -11.28 8.99
N VAL A 133 23.79 -10.52 8.88
CA VAL A 133 22.86 -10.59 7.75
C VAL A 133 22.70 -9.20 7.12
N ALA A 134 22.91 -9.11 5.81
CA ALA A 134 22.59 -7.92 5.05
C ALA A 134 21.21 -8.07 4.40
N VAL A 135 20.40 -7.02 4.47
CA VAL A 135 19.07 -6.95 3.85
C VAL A 135 19.10 -5.82 2.82
N VAL A 136 18.87 -6.14 1.54
CA VAL A 136 18.88 -5.15 0.46
C VAL A 136 17.46 -4.70 0.15
N GLY A 137 17.12 -3.47 0.54
CA GLY A 137 15.80 -2.86 0.44
C GLY A 137 15.03 -2.84 1.77
N SER A 138 14.47 -1.67 2.12
CA SER A 138 13.77 -1.44 3.40
C SER A 138 12.24 -1.49 3.30
N GLY A 139 11.68 -2.10 2.24
CA GLY A 139 10.25 -2.33 2.13
C GLY A 139 9.73 -3.38 3.11
N PRO A 140 8.42 -3.70 3.09
CA PRO A 140 7.79 -4.63 4.04
C PRO A 140 8.53 -5.97 4.16
N ALA A 141 8.97 -6.55 3.04
CA ALA A 141 9.71 -7.81 3.03
C ALA A 141 11.07 -7.72 3.74
N GLY A 142 11.81 -6.62 3.52
CA GLY A 142 13.08 -6.37 4.18
C GLY A 142 12.91 -6.12 5.69
N MET A 143 11.88 -5.35 6.06
CA MET A 143 11.51 -5.09 7.46
C MET A 143 11.17 -6.40 8.20
N ALA A 144 10.31 -7.24 7.61
CA ALA A 144 9.94 -8.52 8.19
C ALA A 144 11.14 -9.47 8.33
N CYS A 145 11.97 -9.59 7.27
CA CYS A 145 13.18 -10.39 7.32
C CYS A 145 14.15 -9.90 8.41
N ALA A 146 14.38 -8.58 8.49
CA ALA A 146 15.29 -8.01 9.46
C ALA A 146 14.81 -8.22 10.90
N ALA A 147 13.52 -8.09 11.16
CA ALA A 147 12.93 -8.33 12.47
C ALA A 147 13.17 -9.77 12.94
N GLU A 148 12.84 -10.75 12.09
CA GLU A 148 13.00 -12.17 12.44
C GLU A 148 14.47 -12.56 12.60
N MET A 149 15.36 -12.03 11.75
CA MET A 149 16.81 -12.27 11.90
C MET A 149 17.37 -11.63 13.18
N ALA A 150 16.91 -10.43 13.55
CA ALA A 150 17.34 -9.75 14.76
C ALA A 150 16.80 -10.46 16.03
N LYS A 151 15.54 -10.89 16.04
CA LYS A 151 14.99 -11.75 17.12
C LYS A 151 15.75 -13.07 17.25
N GLY A 152 16.25 -13.61 16.13
CA GLY A 152 17.15 -14.77 16.10
C GLY A 152 18.60 -14.50 16.54
N GLY A 153 18.92 -13.26 16.95
CA GLY A 153 20.24 -12.89 17.47
C GLY A 153 21.28 -12.50 16.44
N CYS A 154 20.90 -12.36 15.16
CA CYS A 154 21.82 -11.90 14.11
C CYS A 154 22.10 -10.39 14.22
N ASP A 155 23.31 -9.98 13.84
CA ASP A 155 23.63 -8.59 13.54
C ASP A 155 23.10 -8.23 12.15
N VAL A 156 22.08 -7.38 12.08
CA VAL A 156 21.33 -7.10 10.85
C VAL A 156 21.54 -5.66 10.40
N THR A 157 21.92 -5.50 9.13
CA THR A 157 21.99 -4.21 8.45
C THR A 157 21.09 -4.20 7.23
N ILE A 158 20.14 -3.27 7.18
CA ILE A 158 19.33 -2.97 6.00
C ILE A 158 20.03 -1.89 5.18
N TYR A 159 20.27 -2.16 3.90
CA TYR A 159 20.74 -1.19 2.91
C TYR A 159 19.57 -0.67 2.08
N GLU A 160 19.34 0.65 2.12
CA GLU A 160 18.25 1.32 1.41
C GLU A 160 18.81 2.32 0.41
N ALA A 161 18.30 2.30 -0.83
CA ALA A 161 18.74 3.19 -1.89
C ALA A 161 18.30 4.64 -1.66
N PHE A 162 17.12 4.84 -1.08
CA PHE A 162 16.54 6.16 -0.82
C PHE A 162 17.01 6.77 0.52
N GLN A 163 16.65 8.04 0.75
CA GLN A 163 17.01 8.82 1.95
C GLN A 163 16.26 8.36 3.21
N GLU A 164 15.05 7.83 3.05
CA GLU A 164 14.23 7.33 4.14
C GLU A 164 13.89 5.85 3.89
N PRO A 165 13.81 5.02 4.95
CA PRO A 165 13.37 3.64 4.84
C PRO A 165 11.83 3.51 4.69
N GLY A 166 11.38 2.33 4.25
CA GLY A 166 9.96 1.94 4.19
C GLY A 166 9.45 1.51 2.81
N GLY A 167 10.23 1.75 1.75
CA GLY A 167 9.88 1.35 0.38
C GLY A 167 8.50 1.88 -0.04
N VAL A 168 7.63 1.02 -0.60
CA VAL A 168 6.29 1.43 -1.07
C VAL A 168 5.41 2.03 0.04
N LEU A 169 5.65 1.67 1.31
CA LEU A 169 4.89 2.22 2.42
C LEU A 169 5.07 3.74 2.50
N LYS A 170 6.32 4.21 2.41
CA LYS A 170 6.70 5.62 2.53
C LYS A 170 6.54 6.37 1.20
N TYR A 171 6.94 5.73 0.10
CA TYR A 171 7.11 6.37 -1.21
C TYR A 171 5.92 6.19 -2.16
N GLY A 172 5.06 5.20 -1.90
CA GLY A 172 3.97 4.83 -2.80
C GLY A 172 2.59 5.12 -2.22
N ILE A 173 2.32 4.59 -1.03
CA ILE A 173 1.01 4.73 -0.38
C ILE A 173 0.88 6.16 0.18
N PRO A 174 -0.18 6.92 -0.17
CA PRO A 174 -0.35 8.27 0.34
C PRO A 174 -0.73 8.34 1.83
N ASP A 175 -0.37 9.44 2.50
CA ASP A 175 -0.65 9.70 3.92
C ASP A 175 -2.13 9.62 4.29
N PHE A 176 -3.03 9.93 3.34
CA PHE A 176 -4.47 9.84 3.58
C PHE A 176 -4.99 8.40 3.71
N ARG A 177 -4.14 7.40 3.41
CA ARG A 177 -4.42 5.97 3.58
C ARG A 177 -3.47 5.30 4.57
N LEU A 178 -2.18 5.64 4.54
CA LEU A 178 -1.17 5.11 5.46
C LEU A 178 -0.29 6.28 5.93
N PRO A 179 -0.54 6.83 7.14
CA PRO A 179 0.22 7.96 7.63
C PRO A 179 1.72 7.63 7.82
N ASN A 180 2.59 8.53 7.37
CA ASN A 180 4.04 8.42 7.55
C ASN A 180 4.47 8.19 9.01
N GLU A 181 3.77 8.79 9.98
CA GLU A 181 4.08 8.60 11.41
C GLU A 181 3.90 7.15 11.88
N VAL A 182 2.95 6.41 11.30
CA VAL A 182 2.75 4.98 11.58
C VAL A 182 3.94 4.18 11.06
N ILE A 183 4.40 4.49 9.85
CA ILE A 183 5.56 3.84 9.24
C ILE A 183 6.81 4.12 10.05
N ASP A 184 7.03 5.38 10.43
CA ASP A 184 8.20 5.80 11.21
C ASP A 184 8.24 5.12 12.58
N ALA A 185 7.08 4.94 13.23
CA ALA A 185 6.98 4.20 14.49
C ALA A 185 7.40 2.74 14.33
N GLU A 186 6.95 2.05 13.28
CA GLU A 186 7.34 0.65 13.03
C GLU A 186 8.82 0.50 12.69
N ILE A 187 9.40 1.43 11.92
CA ILE A 187 10.83 1.43 11.63
C ILE A 187 11.64 1.68 12.91
N GLU A 188 11.15 2.52 13.82
CA GLU A 188 11.82 2.76 15.09
C GLU A 188 11.81 1.54 16.02
N LYS A 189 10.73 0.73 16.02
CA LYS A 189 10.73 -0.56 16.71
C LYS A 189 11.85 -1.48 16.20
N LEU A 190 12.11 -1.51 14.89
CA LEU A 190 13.22 -2.28 14.33
C LEU A 190 14.59 -1.76 14.79
N ARG A 191 14.77 -0.43 14.89
CA ARG A 191 16.01 0.14 15.44
C ARG A 191 16.20 -0.26 16.90
N ARG A 192 15.14 -0.25 17.71
CA ARG A 192 15.18 -0.69 19.11
C ARG A 192 15.46 -2.18 19.25
N LEU A 193 15.07 -2.98 18.26
CA LEU A 193 15.46 -4.40 18.13
C LEU A 193 16.94 -4.60 17.74
N GLY A 194 17.67 -3.52 17.44
CA GLY A 194 19.09 -3.55 17.08
C GLY A 194 19.38 -3.60 15.59
N VAL A 195 18.36 -3.43 14.73
CA VAL A 195 18.55 -3.38 13.26
C VAL A 195 19.19 -2.05 12.86
N THR A 196 20.29 -2.13 12.10
CA THR A 196 20.96 -0.95 11.54
C THR A 196 20.39 -0.61 10.16
N PHE A 197 20.19 0.68 9.87
CA PHE A 197 19.74 1.16 8.56
C PHE A 197 20.82 2.02 7.90
N GLU A 198 21.28 1.61 6.73
CA GLU A 198 22.21 2.33 5.87
C GLU A 198 21.47 2.86 4.64
N VAL A 199 20.96 4.09 4.75
CA VAL A 199 20.22 4.80 3.69
C VAL A 199 21.17 5.38 2.63
N ASN A 200 20.62 5.87 1.51
CA ASN A 200 21.38 6.38 0.36
C ASN A 200 22.40 5.37 -0.21
N THR A 201 22.15 4.07 -0.01
CA THR A 201 23.07 2.99 -0.34
C THR A 201 22.51 2.12 -1.46
N LEU A 202 22.91 2.43 -2.69
CA LEU A 202 22.52 1.65 -3.87
C LEU A 202 23.44 0.44 -4.07
N VAL A 203 23.03 -0.70 -3.53
CA VAL A 203 23.66 -2.01 -3.77
C VAL A 203 23.55 -2.38 -5.26
N GLY A 204 24.63 -2.90 -5.84
CA GLY A 204 24.83 -3.10 -7.27
C GLY A 204 25.58 -1.94 -7.95
N ARG A 205 25.70 -0.78 -7.30
CA ARG A 205 26.51 0.36 -7.79
C ARG A 205 27.63 0.75 -6.84
N LEU A 206 27.36 0.84 -5.54
CA LEU A 206 28.38 1.15 -4.53
C LEU A 206 29.24 -0.07 -4.19
N PHE A 207 28.59 -1.22 -4.05
CA PHE A 207 29.18 -2.55 -3.91
C PHE A 207 28.12 -3.58 -4.33
N THR A 208 28.55 -4.80 -4.61
CA THR A 208 27.76 -5.91 -5.12
C THR A 208 27.31 -6.85 -4.01
N VAL A 209 26.37 -7.75 -4.34
CA VAL A 209 25.96 -8.83 -3.42
C VAL A 209 27.12 -9.79 -3.13
N GLU A 210 28.03 -9.98 -4.08
CA GLU A 210 29.22 -10.80 -3.89
C GLU A 210 30.15 -10.18 -2.85
N GLU A 211 30.46 -8.88 -2.97
CA GLU A 211 31.29 -8.14 -1.99
C GLU A 211 30.67 -8.14 -0.58
N LEU A 212 29.34 -8.10 -0.46
CA LEU A 212 28.67 -8.26 0.84
C LEU A 212 29.05 -9.58 1.52
N LEU A 213 29.06 -10.69 0.76
CA LEU A 213 29.35 -12.03 1.27
C LEU A 213 30.84 -12.30 1.47
N THR A 214 31.71 -11.75 0.62
CA THR A 214 33.14 -12.09 0.59
C THR A 214 34.02 -11.08 1.30
N GLU A 215 33.77 -9.78 1.14
CA GLU A 215 34.65 -8.70 1.60
C GLU A 215 34.10 -8.02 2.87
N MET A 216 32.78 -7.86 2.96
CA MET A 216 32.12 -7.14 4.07
C MET A 216 31.73 -8.05 5.23
N GLY A 217 31.96 -9.36 5.10
CA GLY A 217 31.82 -10.35 6.17
C GLY A 217 30.37 -10.65 6.58
N TYR A 218 29.40 -10.50 5.66
CA TYR A 218 28.04 -10.99 5.88
C TYR A 218 27.96 -12.48 5.60
N HIS A 219 27.22 -13.20 6.44
CA HIS A 219 27.02 -14.64 6.31
C HIS A 219 25.84 -14.98 5.38
N ALA A 220 24.89 -14.04 5.24
CA ALA A 220 23.76 -14.16 4.33
C ALA A 220 23.33 -12.77 3.82
N VAL A 221 22.70 -12.77 2.65
CA VAL A 221 22.09 -11.58 2.04
C VAL A 221 20.65 -11.91 1.67
N PHE A 222 19.70 -11.09 2.13
CA PHE A 222 18.31 -11.10 1.67
C PHE A 222 18.08 -9.97 0.66
N ILE A 223 17.39 -10.25 -0.44
CA ILE A 223 17.10 -9.25 -1.49
C ILE A 223 15.60 -8.98 -1.51
N GLY A 224 15.21 -7.81 -1.02
CA GLY A 224 13.83 -7.33 -0.87
C GLY A 224 13.58 -6.01 -1.60
N THR A 225 14.16 -5.82 -2.79
CA THR A 225 14.13 -4.55 -3.54
C THR A 225 12.80 -4.22 -4.22
N GLY A 226 11.85 -5.14 -4.21
CA GLY A 226 10.51 -4.95 -4.78
C GLY A 226 10.50 -4.85 -6.31
N ALA A 227 9.41 -4.29 -6.85
CA ALA A 227 9.16 -4.14 -8.29
C ALA A 227 8.91 -2.67 -8.66
N GLY A 228 9.90 -1.80 -8.41
CA GLY A 228 9.77 -0.34 -8.58
C GLY A 228 9.77 0.17 -10.02
N VAL A 229 10.08 -0.66 -11.02
CA VAL A 229 10.09 -0.24 -12.43
C VAL A 229 8.68 -0.26 -13.00
N GLY A 230 8.14 0.92 -13.30
CA GLY A 230 6.80 1.07 -13.85
C GLY A 230 6.67 0.49 -15.27
N GLY A 231 5.49 -0.09 -15.55
CA GLY A 231 5.13 -0.50 -16.90
C GLY A 231 5.03 0.68 -17.87
N ARG A 232 5.23 0.43 -19.15
CA ARG A 232 4.97 1.38 -20.24
C ARG A 232 3.80 0.90 -21.07
N MET A 233 2.94 1.81 -21.50
CA MET A 233 1.86 1.56 -22.45
C MET A 233 2.41 1.27 -23.85
N ARG A 234 3.58 1.82 -24.20
CA ARG A 234 4.24 1.67 -25.51
C ARG A 234 3.34 2.15 -26.66
N ILE A 235 2.70 3.29 -26.45
CA ILE A 235 1.83 3.95 -27.42
C ILE A 235 2.45 5.30 -27.83
N PRO A 236 2.12 5.83 -29.02
CA PRO A 236 2.64 7.13 -29.45
C PRO A 236 2.27 8.25 -28.46
N GLY A 237 3.22 9.16 -28.20
CA GLY A 237 3.02 10.31 -27.31
C GLY A 237 3.22 10.03 -25.83
N GLU A 238 3.62 8.80 -25.44
CA GLU A 238 3.96 8.46 -24.05
C GLU A 238 5.17 9.26 -23.52
N GLU A 239 5.97 9.85 -24.41
CA GLU A 239 7.13 10.71 -24.13
C GLU A 239 6.79 12.20 -23.97
N LEU A 240 5.53 12.60 -24.14
CA LEU A 240 5.10 13.98 -23.97
C LEU A 240 5.27 14.44 -22.52
N GLY A 241 5.44 15.75 -22.33
CA GLY A 241 5.37 16.38 -21.01
C GLY A 241 4.04 16.09 -20.31
N GLU A 242 4.09 16.03 -18.98
CA GLU A 242 2.98 15.68 -18.09
C GLU A 242 2.39 14.28 -18.26
N VAL A 243 3.09 13.37 -18.94
CA VAL A 243 2.81 11.93 -18.90
C VAL A 243 3.73 11.28 -17.86
N TYR A 244 3.16 10.87 -16.73
CA TYR A 244 3.91 10.32 -15.60
C TYR A 244 3.73 8.82 -15.45
N GLN A 245 4.79 8.13 -15.01
CA GLN A 245 4.61 6.83 -14.36
C GLN A 245 4.01 7.05 -12.97
N ALA A 246 3.11 6.16 -12.56
CA ALA A 246 2.45 6.28 -11.26
C ALA A 246 3.43 6.32 -10.08
N THR A 247 4.55 5.58 -10.17
CA THR A 247 5.60 5.60 -9.16
C THR A 247 6.24 6.97 -9.02
N GLU A 248 6.52 7.65 -10.12
CA GLU A 248 7.03 9.03 -10.11
C GLU A 248 5.99 10.00 -9.53
N PHE A 249 4.74 9.90 -10.01
CA PHE A 249 3.65 10.78 -9.60
C PHE A 249 3.37 10.68 -8.10
N LEU A 250 3.27 9.46 -7.56
CA LEU A 250 2.96 9.24 -6.14
C LEU A 250 4.13 9.67 -5.25
N VAL A 251 5.37 9.33 -5.61
CA VAL A 251 6.54 9.79 -4.84
C VAL A 251 6.54 11.32 -4.70
N ARG A 252 6.37 12.03 -5.82
CA ARG A 252 6.38 13.50 -5.85
C ARG A 252 5.13 14.14 -5.26
N GLY A 253 3.99 13.45 -5.31
CA GLY A 253 2.71 13.94 -4.80
C GLY A 253 2.49 13.66 -3.32
N ASN A 254 3.11 12.61 -2.77
CA ASN A 254 2.94 12.21 -1.37
C ASN A 254 3.96 12.86 -0.45
N LEU A 255 5.20 13.06 -0.91
CA LEU A 255 6.30 13.52 -0.06
C LEU A 255 6.58 15.01 -0.25
N GLN A 256 7.03 15.65 0.83
CA GLN A 256 7.50 17.03 0.76
C GLN A 256 8.82 17.10 -0.03
N PRO A 257 9.11 18.20 -0.74
CA PRO A 257 10.32 18.30 -1.58
C PRO A 257 11.65 18.00 -0.86
N HIS A 258 11.74 18.25 0.45
CA HIS A 258 12.97 17.96 1.20
C HIS A 258 13.21 16.46 1.45
N GLN A 259 12.16 15.64 1.38
CA GLN A 259 12.18 14.17 1.54
C GLN A 259 12.45 13.45 0.21
N LEU A 260 12.44 14.20 -0.90
CA LEU A 260 12.66 13.67 -2.23
C LEU A 260 14.16 13.69 -2.60
N PRO A 261 14.61 12.72 -3.42
CA PRO A 261 15.88 12.81 -4.14
C PRO A 261 15.99 14.15 -4.88
N GLN A 262 17.19 14.70 -4.99
CA GLN A 262 17.42 16.05 -5.52
C GLN A 262 16.78 16.24 -6.91
N GLU A 263 16.86 15.23 -7.76
CA GLU A 263 16.32 15.16 -9.11
C GLU A 263 14.78 15.14 -9.17
N MET A 264 14.08 14.84 -8.06
CA MET A 264 12.62 14.78 -8.00
C MET A 264 11.99 15.98 -7.28
N ARG A 265 12.79 16.93 -6.79
CA ARG A 265 12.32 18.10 -6.02
C ARG A 265 11.62 19.16 -6.83
N GLU A 266 11.69 19.08 -8.15
CA GLU A 266 10.94 20.01 -9.01
C GLU A 266 9.44 19.86 -8.74
N PRO A 267 8.68 20.97 -8.68
CA PRO A 267 7.24 20.92 -8.47
C PRO A 267 6.58 19.98 -9.48
N LEU A 268 5.68 19.12 -9.01
CA LEU A 268 4.85 18.26 -9.86
C LEU A 268 3.76 19.12 -10.50
N PRO A 269 3.82 19.45 -11.81
CA PRO A 269 2.78 20.24 -12.43
C PRO A 269 1.52 19.38 -12.59
N ILE A 270 0.42 19.87 -12.04
CA ILE A 270 -0.89 19.22 -12.17
C ILE A 270 -1.73 19.98 -13.19
N GLY A 271 -2.17 19.26 -14.21
CA GLY A 271 -3.09 19.77 -15.21
C GLY A 271 -4.50 19.97 -14.65
N LYS A 272 -5.34 20.68 -15.41
CA LYS A 272 -6.76 20.86 -15.07
C LYS A 272 -7.54 19.53 -15.16
N HIS A 273 -7.20 18.70 -16.14
CA HIS A 273 -7.91 17.46 -16.45
C HIS A 273 -6.97 16.26 -16.31
N VAL A 274 -6.97 15.56 -15.19
CA VAL A 274 -6.04 14.44 -14.99
C VAL A 274 -6.67 13.12 -15.45
N LEU A 275 -5.99 12.40 -16.32
CA LEU A 275 -6.32 11.03 -16.71
C LEU A 275 -5.39 10.04 -16.01
N VAL A 276 -5.95 9.08 -15.27
CA VAL A 276 -5.20 7.98 -14.66
C VAL A 276 -5.58 6.67 -15.34
N VAL A 277 -4.61 6.00 -15.95
CA VAL A 277 -4.83 4.76 -16.69
C VAL A 277 -4.52 3.56 -15.81
N GLY A 278 -5.55 2.81 -15.41
CA GLY A 278 -5.41 1.63 -14.57
C GLY A 278 -6.65 1.33 -13.72
N GLY A 279 -6.52 0.38 -12.79
CA GLY A 279 -7.63 -0.04 -11.93
C GLY A 279 -7.18 -0.85 -10.72
N GLY A 280 -5.94 -0.64 -10.27
CA GLY A 280 -5.42 -1.20 -9.02
C GLY A 280 -5.37 -0.12 -7.92
N ASP A 281 -4.85 -0.47 -6.75
CA ASP A 281 -4.67 0.48 -5.63
C ASP A 281 -3.79 1.66 -6.03
N THR A 282 -2.71 1.43 -6.78
CA THR A 282 -1.88 2.50 -7.34
C THR A 282 -2.70 3.51 -8.14
N SER A 283 -3.70 3.05 -8.91
CA SER A 283 -4.56 3.95 -9.67
C SER A 283 -5.50 4.74 -8.76
N MET A 284 -6.00 4.14 -7.67
CA MET A 284 -6.83 4.82 -6.67
C MET A 284 -6.02 5.88 -5.92
N ASP A 285 -4.79 5.55 -5.56
CA ASP A 285 -3.86 6.49 -4.95
C ASP A 285 -3.60 7.67 -5.89
N CYS A 286 -3.30 7.42 -7.17
CA CYS A 286 -3.05 8.48 -8.13
C CYS A 286 -4.25 9.42 -8.32
N VAL A 287 -5.47 8.88 -8.48
CA VAL A 287 -6.65 9.74 -8.70
C VAL A 287 -6.96 10.58 -7.47
N ARG A 288 -6.86 10.01 -6.27
CA ARG A 288 -7.15 10.70 -5.00
C ARG A 288 -6.06 11.73 -4.66
N THR A 289 -4.80 11.45 -4.98
CA THR A 289 -3.71 12.43 -4.90
C THR A 289 -3.92 13.57 -5.90
N ALA A 290 -4.32 13.28 -7.15
CA ALA A 290 -4.59 14.32 -8.15
C ALA A 290 -5.72 15.28 -7.73
N VAL A 291 -6.79 14.76 -7.11
CA VAL A 291 -7.85 15.60 -6.51
C VAL A 291 -7.27 16.56 -5.47
N ARG A 292 -6.46 16.05 -4.54
CA ARG A 292 -5.85 16.84 -3.45
C ARG A 292 -4.85 17.87 -3.93
N LEU A 293 -4.21 17.63 -5.06
CA LEU A 293 -3.32 18.59 -5.70
C LEU A 293 -4.06 19.64 -6.55
N GLY A 294 -5.40 19.62 -6.58
CA GLY A 294 -6.22 20.69 -7.13
C GLY A 294 -6.60 20.53 -8.61
N ALA A 295 -6.58 19.30 -9.15
CA ALA A 295 -7.11 19.05 -10.48
C ALA A 295 -8.62 19.42 -10.56
N GLU A 296 -9.03 20.11 -11.63
CA GLU A 296 -10.45 20.50 -11.83
C GLU A 296 -11.33 19.28 -12.14
N SER A 297 -10.78 18.27 -12.80
CA SER A 297 -11.43 16.97 -13.01
C SER A 297 -10.41 15.84 -13.05
N VAL A 298 -10.76 14.70 -12.44
CA VAL A 298 -9.92 13.49 -12.46
C VAL A 298 -10.74 12.32 -13.00
N THR A 299 -10.19 11.63 -14.00
CA THR A 299 -10.83 10.44 -14.61
C THR A 299 -9.94 9.21 -14.49
N CYS A 300 -10.45 8.16 -13.86
CA CYS A 300 -9.86 6.82 -13.87
C CYS A 300 -10.31 6.06 -15.13
N MET A 301 -9.39 5.80 -16.05
CA MET A 301 -9.62 4.99 -17.24
C MET A 301 -9.23 3.54 -17.00
N TYR A 302 -10.21 2.64 -17.11
CA TYR A 302 -9.98 1.22 -16.93
C TYR A 302 -10.47 0.41 -18.12
N ARG A 303 -9.61 -0.47 -18.62
CA ARG A 303 -9.90 -1.29 -19.82
C ARG A 303 -10.94 -2.39 -19.61
N ARG A 304 -11.33 -2.69 -18.36
CA ARG A 304 -12.38 -3.67 -18.02
C ARG A 304 -13.54 -2.97 -17.30
N THR A 305 -14.44 -3.73 -16.70
CA THR A 305 -15.53 -3.17 -15.88
C THR A 305 -15.11 -3.03 -14.43
N GLU A 306 -15.96 -2.39 -13.62
CA GLU A 306 -15.78 -2.31 -12.17
C GLU A 306 -15.59 -3.67 -11.51
N HIS A 307 -16.32 -4.69 -11.97
CA HIS A 307 -16.28 -6.03 -11.39
C HIS A 307 -14.90 -6.70 -11.53
N GLU A 308 -14.11 -6.39 -12.56
CA GLU A 308 -12.75 -6.93 -12.73
C GLU A 308 -11.66 -6.06 -12.08
N GLN A 309 -12.04 -4.91 -11.51
CA GLN A 309 -11.14 -3.94 -10.92
C GLN A 309 -10.52 -4.52 -9.64
N LYS A 310 -9.19 -4.39 -9.50
CA LYS A 310 -8.42 -5.04 -8.43
C LYS A 310 -8.23 -4.17 -7.18
N GLY A 311 -8.25 -2.85 -7.32
CA GLY A 311 -8.04 -1.95 -6.19
C GLY A 311 -9.13 -2.11 -5.14
N ARG A 312 -8.80 -1.87 -3.87
CA ARG A 312 -9.69 -2.04 -2.72
C ARG A 312 -11.02 -1.34 -2.93
N GLU A 313 -12.11 -2.00 -2.54
CA GLU A 313 -13.46 -1.44 -2.70
C GLU A 313 -13.64 -0.14 -1.91
N GLU A 314 -13.12 -0.11 -0.68
CA GLU A 314 -13.12 1.07 0.18
C GLU A 314 -12.48 2.27 -0.51
N GLU A 315 -11.32 2.07 -1.15
CA GLU A 315 -10.58 3.11 -1.87
C GLU A 315 -11.30 3.59 -3.13
N ARG A 316 -11.98 2.68 -3.85
CA ARG A 316 -12.82 3.04 -5.00
C ARG A 316 -14.01 3.89 -4.57
N ARG A 317 -14.67 3.51 -3.46
CA ARG A 317 -15.78 4.27 -2.89
C ARG A 317 -15.32 5.66 -2.47
N HIS A 318 -14.20 5.76 -1.75
CA HIS A 318 -13.65 7.05 -1.34
C HIS A 318 -13.30 7.94 -2.53
N ALA A 319 -12.71 7.39 -3.58
CA ALA A 319 -12.41 8.13 -4.81
C ALA A 319 -13.69 8.70 -5.46
N ARG A 320 -14.79 7.94 -5.52
CA ARG A 320 -16.08 8.43 -6.06
C ARG A 320 -16.69 9.53 -5.20
N GLU A 321 -16.68 9.34 -3.89
CA GLU A 321 -17.17 10.34 -2.93
C GLU A 321 -16.36 11.65 -3.01
N GLU A 322 -15.08 11.57 -3.38
CA GLU A 322 -14.18 12.70 -3.64
C GLU A 322 -14.33 13.31 -5.07
N GLY A 323 -15.23 12.78 -5.90
CA GLY A 323 -15.58 13.34 -7.21
C GLY A 323 -14.82 12.76 -8.41
N VAL A 324 -14.02 11.71 -8.22
CA VAL A 324 -13.33 11.02 -9.32
C VAL A 324 -14.32 10.36 -10.27
N GLN A 325 -14.15 10.61 -11.56
CA GLN A 325 -14.95 9.99 -12.62
C GLN A 325 -14.34 8.66 -13.03
N PHE A 326 -15.17 7.64 -13.22
CA PHE A 326 -14.72 6.32 -13.66
C PHE A 326 -15.17 6.07 -15.10
N GLN A 327 -14.20 5.79 -15.95
CA GLN A 327 -14.42 5.46 -17.35
C GLN A 327 -13.97 4.04 -17.64
N TYR A 328 -14.92 3.12 -17.46
CA TYR A 328 -14.75 1.70 -17.75
C TYR A 328 -14.72 1.40 -19.24
N LEU A 329 -14.24 0.18 -19.56
CA LEU A 329 -14.11 -0.33 -20.91
C LEU A 329 -13.46 0.68 -21.87
N THR A 330 -12.39 1.32 -21.41
CA THR A 330 -11.70 2.37 -22.15
C THR A 330 -10.19 2.23 -21.97
N VAL A 331 -9.44 2.40 -23.06
CA VAL A 331 -7.98 2.44 -23.01
C VAL A 331 -7.44 3.48 -24.00
N PRO A 332 -6.43 4.28 -23.63
CA PRO A 332 -5.71 5.13 -24.58
C PRO A 332 -4.96 4.32 -25.65
N THR A 333 -5.00 4.81 -26.89
CA THR A 333 -4.28 4.27 -28.05
C THR A 333 -3.13 5.19 -28.49
N ARG A 334 -3.21 6.49 -28.19
CA ARG A 334 -2.13 7.47 -28.31
C ARG A 334 -2.41 8.70 -27.44
N PHE A 335 -1.35 9.38 -27.02
CA PHE A 335 -1.45 10.71 -26.42
C PHE A 335 -1.24 11.79 -27.49
N LEU A 336 -2.05 12.84 -27.43
CA LEU A 336 -2.01 13.99 -28.32
C LEU A 336 -1.38 15.16 -27.58
N GLY A 337 -0.52 15.92 -28.25
CA GLY A 337 0.17 17.04 -27.62
C GLY A 337 0.33 18.25 -28.52
N ASP A 338 0.54 19.39 -27.87
CA ASP A 338 0.90 20.67 -28.47
C ASP A 338 2.13 21.22 -27.74
N ASN A 339 3.10 21.76 -28.50
CA ASN A 339 4.36 22.26 -27.97
C ASN A 339 5.09 21.30 -27.00
N GLY A 340 4.99 19.99 -27.26
CA GLY A 340 5.63 18.94 -26.45
C GLY A 340 4.91 18.58 -25.16
N ARG A 341 3.73 19.13 -24.88
CA ARG A 341 2.90 18.85 -23.70
C ARG A 341 1.65 18.09 -24.07
N VAL A 342 1.18 17.19 -23.20
CA VAL A 342 -0.07 16.45 -23.44
C VAL A 342 -1.28 17.41 -23.40
N THR A 343 -2.28 17.13 -24.22
CA THR A 343 -3.53 17.91 -24.33
C THR A 343 -4.78 17.03 -24.38
N ALA A 344 -4.63 15.77 -24.81
CA ALA A 344 -5.69 14.78 -24.86
C ALA A 344 -5.12 13.36 -24.99
N ALA A 345 -5.94 12.37 -24.67
CA ALA A 345 -5.73 10.98 -25.03
C ALA A 345 -6.75 10.56 -26.10
N GLU A 346 -6.29 10.03 -27.22
CA GLU A 346 -7.16 9.25 -28.10
C GLU A 346 -7.35 7.87 -27.46
N CYS A 347 -8.60 7.46 -27.35
CA CYS A 347 -9.04 6.26 -26.65
C CYS A 347 -9.92 5.41 -27.56
N VAL A 348 -10.01 4.12 -27.24
CA VAL A 348 -10.95 3.18 -27.86
C VAL A 348 -11.83 2.56 -26.80
N ARG A 349 -13.09 2.24 -27.15
CA ARG A 349 -13.97 1.45 -26.28
C ARG A 349 -13.56 -0.01 -26.32
N MET A 350 -13.72 -0.69 -25.19
CA MET A 350 -13.47 -2.10 -25.03
C MET A 350 -14.80 -2.85 -24.87
N ARG A 351 -14.79 -4.14 -25.17
CA ARG A 351 -15.82 -5.10 -24.74
C ARG A 351 -15.13 -6.24 -23.99
N LEU A 352 -15.86 -6.93 -23.11
CA LEU A 352 -15.32 -8.11 -22.44
C LEU A 352 -15.51 -9.35 -23.33
N GLY A 353 -14.41 -10.04 -23.62
CA GLY A 353 -14.37 -11.36 -24.24
C GLY A 353 -14.36 -12.48 -23.18
N GLU A 354 -13.68 -13.58 -23.51
CA GLU A 354 -13.53 -14.74 -22.62
C GLU A 354 -12.57 -14.47 -21.45
N PRO A 355 -12.69 -15.19 -20.33
CA PRO A 355 -11.74 -15.13 -19.22
C PRO A 355 -10.27 -15.35 -19.64
N ASP A 356 -9.36 -14.61 -19.01
CA ASP A 356 -7.92 -14.86 -19.06
C ASP A 356 -7.48 -15.87 -18.00
N GLU A 357 -6.17 -16.15 -17.93
CA GLU A 357 -5.57 -17.06 -16.95
C GLU A 357 -5.79 -16.63 -15.49
N SER A 358 -6.08 -15.34 -15.26
CA SER A 358 -6.45 -14.82 -13.93
C SER A 358 -7.96 -14.94 -13.64
N GLY A 359 -8.72 -15.61 -14.51
CA GLY A 359 -10.18 -15.77 -14.41
C GLY A 359 -10.98 -14.53 -14.80
N ARG A 360 -10.33 -13.41 -15.13
CA ARG A 360 -10.99 -12.15 -15.46
C ARG A 360 -11.18 -12.02 -16.97
N ARG A 361 -12.31 -11.48 -17.40
CA ARG A 361 -12.62 -11.35 -18.84
C ARG A 361 -11.61 -10.46 -19.58
N ARG A 362 -11.14 -10.94 -20.73
CA ARG A 362 -10.19 -10.24 -21.59
C ARG A 362 -10.85 -9.01 -22.22
N PRO A 363 -10.23 -7.82 -22.16
CA PRO A 363 -10.74 -6.66 -22.85
C PRO A 363 -10.35 -6.71 -24.35
N GLU A 364 -11.32 -6.55 -25.24
CA GLU A 364 -11.13 -6.51 -26.69
C GLU A 364 -11.54 -5.14 -27.23
N PRO A 365 -10.74 -4.50 -28.11
CA PRO A 365 -11.11 -3.22 -28.69
C PRO A 365 -12.34 -3.34 -29.60
N VAL A 366 -13.23 -2.35 -29.52
CA VAL A 366 -14.39 -2.23 -30.41
C VAL A 366 -13.99 -1.36 -31.61
N PRO A 367 -13.92 -1.91 -32.83
CA PRO A 367 -13.51 -1.12 -34.00
C PRO A 367 -14.46 0.05 -34.28
N GLY A 368 -13.91 1.22 -34.65
CA GLY A 368 -14.72 2.40 -35.00
C GLY A 368 -15.29 3.13 -33.78
N SER A 369 -14.80 2.83 -32.57
CA SER A 369 -15.24 3.44 -31.31
C SER A 369 -14.23 4.44 -30.76
N GLU A 370 -13.33 4.95 -31.60
CA GLU A 370 -12.29 5.88 -31.22
C GLU A 370 -12.86 7.26 -30.87
N PHE A 371 -12.33 7.88 -29.81
CA PHE A 371 -12.71 9.22 -29.36
C PHE A 371 -11.57 9.87 -28.59
N ALA A 372 -11.58 11.19 -28.48
CA ALA A 372 -10.58 11.94 -27.71
C ALA A 372 -11.13 12.36 -26.35
N VAL A 373 -10.27 12.33 -25.32
CA VAL A 373 -10.56 12.83 -23.98
C VAL A 373 -9.51 13.87 -23.61
N PRO A 374 -9.89 15.10 -23.19
CA PRO A 374 -8.94 16.11 -22.73
C PRO A 374 -8.09 15.63 -21.54
N ALA A 375 -6.82 16.02 -21.53
CA ALA A 375 -5.82 15.68 -20.50
C ALA A 375 -4.91 16.89 -20.24
#